data_AF-A0A841CZ62-F1
#
_entry.id   AF-A0A841CZ62-F1
#
_cell.length_a   1.000
_cell.length_b   1.000
_cell.length_c   1.000
_cell.angle_alpha   90.00
_cell.angle_beta   90.00
_cell.angle_gamma   90.00
#
_symmetry.space_group_name_H-M   'P 1'
#
loop_
_entity.id
_entity.type
_entity.pdbx_description
1 polymer ?
#
loop_
_entity_poly.entity_id
_entity_poly.type
_entity_poly.pdbx_seq_one_letter_code
_entity_poly.pdbx_strand_id
1 'polypeptide(L)'
;MRKLRFAGGITLLTATMIGCGAATSSIAAEKLLPSEPTLIEYVDPSLVRGLSTKTLTEGDSGDRRAHAAYPVLDDAPQLTAKLHEVVSARLGRFRSDTAASVATASPELNVDWQLTAASDQVVGVRLGIGEFAGTGWANSRTTVWYDRVEKRAMDSAGLLKDRSALTVLASLARQELTGRRTGVDVDAVRADERLFDSLAFNRHGDLVVEFDDYQVAAGSLGRVAVAVPAERVTDLLSPSGERARRAATSVRAATAPVSSAETIGAAASGGPEARSTKAGTVDCAKARCVALTYDDGPGPDTGRLLDVLNRYGARATFFTLGSNAYARPELLRRMSEEGHLVGGHTWSHRSLTSLSTSKIAHQLTRAQQAVARATGQTPALMRPPYGAVDRDVTDVARRLGLSVVRWSADTADLKTSDPGAIARAAVSGAGQGAIILMHDVHRPTVEATPEILRTLSARGYTFVTVPELYGSAGMQPGTIYDSGPTPAR
;
A
#
# COMPACT_ATOMS: atom_id res chain seq x y z
N MET A 1 -23.70 64.67 52.83
CA MET A 1 -22.75 65.60 53.49
C MET A 1 -21.36 65.41 52.90
N ARG A 2 -20.74 66.52 52.45
CA ARG A 2 -19.30 66.80 52.17
C ARG A 2 -18.50 65.85 51.25
N LYS A 3 -18.18 66.26 50.01
CA LYS A 3 -17.12 67.20 49.49
C LYS A 3 -15.74 66.51 49.34
N LEU A 4 -15.27 66.22 48.12
CA LEU A 4 -14.50 67.05 47.15
C LEU A 4 -12.96 67.07 47.40
N ARG A 5 -12.14 66.53 46.48
CA ARG A 5 -11.19 67.27 45.59
C ARG A 5 -10.06 66.41 44.97
N PHE A 6 -9.77 66.77 43.72
CA PHE A 6 -8.71 66.33 42.79
C PHE A 6 -7.31 66.89 43.10
N ALA A 7 -6.28 66.13 42.71
CA ALA A 7 -5.03 66.55 42.02
C ALA A 7 -4.28 65.24 41.69
N GLY A 8 -3.67 64.95 40.54
CA GLY A 8 -3.09 65.75 39.45
C GLY A 8 -1.76 65.08 39.13
N GLY A 9 -1.55 64.56 37.91
CA GLY A 9 -0.32 63.86 37.54
C GLY A 9 -0.31 63.39 36.09
N ILE A 10 0.23 64.25 35.23
CA ILE A 10 0.39 64.14 33.78
C ILE A 10 1.55 63.18 33.45
N THR A 11 1.37 62.27 32.50
CA THR A 11 2.51 61.75 31.70
C THR A 11 2.19 61.84 30.21
N LEU A 12 3.08 62.55 29.53
CA LEU A 12 3.07 62.93 28.13
C LEU A 12 3.24 61.72 27.19
N LEU A 13 2.49 61.76 26.09
CA LEU A 13 2.77 61.10 24.82
C LEU A 13 3.93 61.85 24.12
N THR A 14 4.91 61.15 23.52
CA THR A 14 5.37 61.40 22.13
C THR A 14 6.45 60.40 21.68
N ALA A 15 6.36 60.08 20.41
CA ALA A 15 7.05 59.03 19.66
C ALA A 15 8.38 59.47 19.05
N THR A 16 9.08 58.49 18.43
CA THR A 16 10.09 58.49 17.33
C THR A 16 11.41 57.80 17.71
N MET A 17 12.13 57.05 16.88
CA MET A 17 12.05 56.67 15.46
C MET A 17 12.84 55.35 15.22
N ILE A 18 12.45 54.65 14.15
CA ILE A 18 13.16 53.71 13.25
C ILE A 18 14.63 53.38 13.59
N GLY A 19 14.92 52.07 13.66
CA GLY A 19 16.27 51.51 13.55
C GLY A 19 16.24 50.14 12.89
N CYS A 20 16.62 50.09 11.61
CA CYS A 20 16.84 48.88 10.84
C CYS A 20 18.05 48.14 11.43
N GLY A 21 17.84 46.91 11.93
CA GLY A 21 18.90 46.07 12.47
C GLY A 21 18.76 44.66 11.91
N ALA A 22 19.55 44.34 10.90
CA ALA A 22 19.73 43.00 10.40
C ALA A 22 20.36 42.14 11.51
N ALA A 23 19.53 41.43 12.26
CA ALA A 23 19.99 40.32 13.07
C ALA A 23 20.06 39.10 12.15
N THR A 24 21.25 38.88 11.59
CA THR A 24 21.68 37.57 11.12
C THR A 24 21.64 36.60 12.30
N SER A 25 20.48 35.99 12.54
CA SER A 25 20.39 34.80 13.36
C SER A 25 21.15 33.72 12.61
N SER A 26 22.38 33.48 13.06
CA SER A 26 23.15 32.30 12.67
C SER A 26 22.22 31.10 12.68
N ILE A 27 22.24 30.32 11.60
CA ILE A 27 21.66 28.98 11.53
C ILE A 27 22.34 28.20 12.66
N ALA A 28 21.77 28.27 13.85
CA ALA A 28 22.08 27.38 14.94
C ALA A 28 21.72 26.02 14.39
N ALA A 29 22.75 25.18 14.23
CA ALA A 29 22.65 23.81 13.77
C ALA A 29 21.33 23.23 14.25
N GLU A 30 20.43 22.99 13.29
CA GLU A 30 19.16 22.33 13.51
C GLU A 30 19.52 20.99 14.14
N LYS A 31 19.45 20.94 15.47
CA LYS A 31 19.72 19.75 16.27
C LYS A 31 18.70 18.76 15.73
N LEU A 32 19.13 17.85 14.86
CA LEU A 32 18.27 16.84 14.26
C LEU A 32 17.38 16.31 15.38
N LEU A 33 16.07 16.55 15.28
CA LEU A 33 15.12 15.94 16.20
C LEU A 33 15.45 14.45 16.21
N PRO A 34 15.78 13.85 17.37
CA PRO A 34 16.11 12.43 17.40
C PRO A 34 14.95 11.68 16.77
N SER A 35 15.24 10.95 15.68
CA SER A 35 14.26 10.01 15.14
C SER A 35 13.83 9.08 16.26
N GLU A 36 12.55 8.74 16.32
CA GLU A 36 12.09 7.71 17.26
C GLU A 36 12.99 6.46 17.08
N PRO A 37 13.66 5.99 18.15
CA PRO A 37 14.74 5.02 18.01
C PRO A 37 14.25 3.67 17.47
N THR A 38 12.94 3.43 17.55
CA THR A 38 12.28 2.20 17.07
C THR A 38 11.89 2.24 15.58
N LEU A 39 12.20 3.33 14.87
CA LEU A 39 11.89 3.47 13.45
C LEU A 39 12.89 2.70 12.59
N ILE A 40 12.35 1.82 11.76
CA ILE A 40 13.09 1.13 10.70
C ILE A 40 13.05 2.01 9.44
N GLU A 41 14.21 2.24 8.83
CA GLU A 41 14.27 2.88 7.52
C GLU A 41 14.06 1.83 6.43
N TYR A 42 13.11 2.10 5.53
CA TYR A 42 12.78 1.17 4.46
C TYR A 42 13.49 1.55 3.16
N VAL A 43 13.94 0.53 2.43
CA VAL A 43 14.52 0.72 1.10
C VAL A 43 13.41 1.01 0.10
N ASP A 44 13.63 1.99 -0.79
CA ASP A 44 12.75 2.24 -1.93
C ASP A 44 12.79 1.00 -2.87
N PRO A 45 11.68 0.24 -2.99
CA PRO A 45 11.64 -0.98 -3.80
C PRO A 45 11.82 -0.70 -5.30
N SER A 46 11.57 0.53 -5.77
CA SER A 46 11.80 0.89 -7.18
C SER A 46 13.29 0.94 -7.57
N LEU A 47 14.19 0.95 -6.58
CA LEU A 47 15.64 0.90 -6.79
C LEU A 47 16.18 -0.53 -6.83
N VAL A 48 15.36 -1.54 -6.48
CA VAL A 48 15.78 -2.95 -6.43
C VAL A 48 15.51 -3.62 -7.77
N ARG A 49 16.58 -3.93 -8.50
CA ARG A 49 16.49 -4.60 -9.81
C ARG A 49 15.91 -6.01 -9.67
N GLY A 50 15.12 -6.42 -10.65
CA GLY A 50 14.50 -7.75 -10.68
C GLY A 50 13.41 -7.94 -9.62
N LEU A 51 12.96 -6.86 -8.97
CA LEU A 51 11.84 -6.91 -8.03
C LEU A 51 10.52 -6.92 -8.79
N SER A 52 9.65 -7.84 -8.43
CA SER A 52 8.23 -7.84 -8.76
C SER A 52 7.41 -8.16 -7.51
N THR A 53 6.09 -8.15 -7.63
CA THR A 53 5.19 -8.48 -6.52
C THR A 53 4.29 -9.62 -6.95
N LYS A 54 4.17 -10.63 -6.07
CA LYS A 54 3.16 -11.67 -6.22
C LYS A 54 2.03 -11.38 -5.25
N THR A 55 0.80 -11.46 -5.77
CA THR A 55 -0.43 -11.22 -5.03
C THR A 55 -1.26 -12.50 -4.97
N LEU A 56 -1.90 -12.73 -3.83
CA LEU A 56 -2.89 -13.77 -3.61
C LEU A 56 -4.16 -13.10 -3.07
N THR A 57 -5.24 -13.15 -3.84
CA THR A 57 -6.52 -12.51 -3.49
C THR A 57 -7.62 -13.57 -3.40
N GLU A 58 -8.43 -13.48 -2.33
CA GLU A 58 -9.65 -14.25 -2.11
C GLU A 58 -10.79 -13.30 -1.73
N GLY A 59 -12.01 -13.63 -2.15
CA GLY A 59 -13.20 -13.00 -1.56
C GLY A 59 -13.82 -11.85 -2.33
N ASP A 60 -13.44 -11.61 -3.59
CA ASP A 60 -14.11 -10.61 -4.45
C ASP A 60 -15.60 -10.91 -4.72
N SER A 61 -16.09 -12.06 -4.24
CA SER A 61 -17.50 -12.47 -4.32
C SER A 61 -17.91 -13.42 -3.17
N GLY A 62 -17.27 -13.33 -1.99
CA GLY A 62 -17.53 -14.25 -0.87
C GLY A 62 -17.57 -13.60 0.51
N ASP A 63 -17.99 -14.37 1.52
CA ASP A 63 -18.19 -13.92 2.91
C ASP A 63 -16.89 -13.70 3.70
N ARG A 64 -15.75 -14.05 3.10
CA ARG A 64 -14.40 -13.88 3.65
C ARG A 64 -13.50 -13.23 2.62
N ARG A 65 -12.70 -12.27 3.07
CA ARG A 65 -11.79 -11.47 2.26
C ARG A 65 -10.35 -11.75 2.65
N ALA A 66 -9.49 -11.99 1.67
CA ALA A 66 -8.06 -12.05 1.91
C ALA A 66 -7.31 -11.40 0.76
N HIS A 67 -6.30 -10.61 1.07
CA HIS A 67 -5.33 -10.14 0.11
C HIS A 67 -3.95 -10.22 0.73
N ALA A 68 -3.02 -10.88 0.04
CA ALA A 68 -1.65 -10.98 0.50
C ALA A 68 -0.68 -10.71 -0.64
N ALA A 69 0.22 -9.76 -0.43
CA ALA A 69 1.28 -9.44 -1.36
C ALA A 69 2.66 -9.69 -0.72
N TYR A 70 3.61 -10.18 -1.51
CA TYR A 70 5.00 -10.32 -1.12
C TYR A 70 5.93 -10.11 -2.32
N PRO A 71 7.17 -9.64 -2.09
CA PRO A 71 8.11 -9.40 -3.18
C PRO A 71 8.63 -10.71 -3.75
N VAL A 72 8.90 -10.69 -5.05
CA VAL A 72 9.64 -11.71 -5.77
C VAL A 72 10.91 -11.06 -6.29
N LEU A 73 12.04 -11.69 -6.01
CA LEU A 73 13.35 -11.28 -6.54
C LEU A 73 13.90 -12.39 -7.40
N ASP A 74 14.22 -12.07 -8.66
CA ASP A 74 14.77 -13.02 -9.64
C ASP A 74 16.03 -13.73 -9.14
N ASP A 75 16.83 -13.03 -8.34
CA ASP A 75 18.11 -13.50 -7.82
C ASP A 75 18.05 -14.11 -6.41
N ALA A 76 16.85 -14.20 -5.82
CA ALA A 76 16.63 -14.76 -4.48
C ALA A 76 15.43 -15.73 -4.44
N PRO A 77 15.45 -16.85 -5.18
CA PRO A 77 14.33 -17.79 -5.23
C PRO A 77 13.99 -18.42 -3.87
N GLN A 78 14.98 -18.62 -2.99
CA GLN A 78 14.73 -19.14 -1.64
C GLN A 78 14.01 -18.14 -0.74
N LEU A 79 14.27 -16.84 -0.90
CA LEU A 79 13.51 -15.79 -0.22
C LEU A 79 12.05 -15.84 -0.66
N THR A 80 11.81 -15.90 -1.97
CA THR A 80 10.47 -16.01 -2.55
C THR A 80 9.74 -17.24 -2.03
N ALA A 81 10.42 -18.39 -1.95
CA ALA A 81 9.84 -19.63 -1.42
C ALA A 81 9.46 -19.50 0.07
N LYS A 82 10.34 -18.92 0.89
CA LYS A 82 10.08 -18.70 2.33
C LYS A 82 8.94 -17.69 2.56
N LEU A 83 8.90 -16.60 1.81
CA LEU A 83 7.80 -15.63 1.87
C LEU A 83 6.47 -16.28 1.49
N HIS A 84 6.46 -17.07 0.42
CA HIS A 84 5.27 -17.84 0.02
C HIS A 84 4.83 -18.82 1.10
N GLU A 85 5.76 -19.52 1.77
CA GLU A 85 5.46 -20.41 2.90
C GLU A 85 4.80 -19.63 4.05
N VAL A 86 5.39 -18.52 4.50
CA VAL A 86 4.88 -17.70 5.60
C VAL A 86 3.48 -17.16 5.28
N VAL A 87 3.30 -16.60 4.09
CA VAL A 87 2.02 -16.04 3.63
C VAL A 87 0.97 -17.13 3.50
N SER A 88 1.31 -18.28 2.91
CA SER A 88 0.37 -19.40 2.74
C SER A 88 -0.06 -19.99 4.08
N ALA A 89 0.87 -20.13 5.03
CA ALA A 89 0.55 -20.57 6.38
C ALA A 89 -0.39 -19.59 7.10
N ARG A 90 -0.20 -18.28 6.90
CA ARG A 90 -1.11 -17.25 7.46
C ARG A 90 -2.50 -17.34 6.84
N LEU A 91 -2.60 -17.41 5.51
CA LEU A 91 -3.86 -17.60 4.79
C LEU A 91 -4.57 -18.88 5.26
N GLY A 92 -3.84 -19.98 5.41
CA GLY A 92 -4.37 -21.26 5.90
C GLY A 92 -5.00 -21.13 7.29
N ARG A 93 -4.29 -20.52 8.25
CA ARG A 93 -4.82 -20.25 9.59
C ARG A 93 -6.05 -19.36 9.56
N PHE A 94 -5.99 -18.24 8.84
CA PHE A 94 -7.13 -17.34 8.72
C PHE A 94 -8.37 -18.05 8.16
N ARG A 95 -8.21 -18.90 7.13
CA ARG A 95 -9.31 -19.72 6.60
C ARG A 95 -9.88 -20.68 7.65
N SER A 96 -9.03 -21.34 8.44
CA SER A 96 -9.46 -22.23 9.52
C SER A 96 -10.21 -21.48 10.63
N ASP A 97 -9.66 -20.36 11.09
CA ASP A 97 -10.20 -19.57 12.21
C ASP A 97 -11.55 -18.91 11.85
N THR A 98 -11.78 -18.67 10.55
CA THR A 98 -13.00 -18.05 10.05
C THR A 98 -13.99 -19.03 9.40
N ALA A 99 -13.68 -20.33 9.39
CA ALA A 99 -14.50 -21.35 8.72
C ALA A 99 -15.94 -21.45 9.27
N ALA A 100 -16.13 -21.15 10.55
CA ALA A 100 -17.43 -21.16 11.23
C ALA A 100 -17.92 -19.74 11.57
N SER A 101 -17.33 -18.69 10.98
CA SER A 101 -17.68 -17.32 11.29
C SER A 101 -19.14 -17.03 10.92
N VAL A 102 -19.96 -16.77 11.94
CA VAL A 102 -21.31 -16.19 11.84
C VAL A 102 -21.28 -14.67 12.02
N ALA A 103 -20.09 -14.05 11.89
CA ALA A 103 -19.90 -12.63 12.12
C ALA A 103 -20.77 -11.78 11.19
N THR A 104 -21.31 -10.68 11.73
CA THR A 104 -22.13 -9.71 10.98
C THR A 104 -21.34 -8.95 9.92
N ALA A 105 -20.01 -8.97 10.00
CA ALA A 105 -19.10 -8.38 9.04
C ALA A 105 -18.14 -9.45 8.50
N SER A 106 -17.85 -9.41 7.20
CA SER A 106 -16.93 -10.33 6.54
C SER A 106 -15.54 -10.27 7.17
N PRO A 107 -15.00 -11.40 7.66
CA PRO A 107 -13.61 -11.44 8.11
C PRO A 107 -12.66 -11.03 6.98
N GLU A 108 -11.57 -10.34 7.34
CA GLU A 108 -10.59 -9.84 6.39
C GLU A 108 -9.16 -10.12 6.84
N LEU A 109 -8.32 -10.63 5.94
CA LEU A 109 -6.88 -10.72 6.09
C LEU A 109 -6.20 -9.82 5.06
N ASN A 110 -5.24 -9.02 5.49
CA ASN A 110 -4.41 -8.20 4.64
C ASN A 110 -2.93 -8.41 4.96
N VAL A 111 -2.12 -8.73 3.96
CA VAL A 111 -0.66 -8.82 4.10
C VAL A 111 0.00 -7.87 3.10
N ASP A 112 0.78 -6.92 3.63
CA ASP A 112 1.67 -6.04 2.87
C ASP A 112 3.14 -6.29 3.22
N TRP A 113 4.06 -5.63 2.52
CA TRP A 113 5.48 -5.81 2.72
C TRP A 113 6.27 -4.51 2.57
N GLN A 114 7.42 -4.45 3.24
CA GLN A 114 8.44 -3.41 3.09
C GLN A 114 9.84 -4.03 3.11
N LEU A 115 10.80 -3.40 2.42
CA LEU A 115 12.20 -3.82 2.48
C LEU A 115 12.90 -3.13 3.65
N THR A 116 13.31 -3.88 4.65
CA THR A 116 14.09 -3.36 5.80
C THR A 116 15.57 -3.21 5.47
N ALA A 117 16.04 -3.95 4.46
CA ALA A 117 17.39 -3.84 3.91
C ALA A 117 17.44 -4.45 2.50
N ALA A 118 18.29 -3.91 1.63
CA ALA A 118 18.61 -4.52 0.35
C ALA A 118 20.05 -4.14 -0.04
N SER A 119 20.90 -5.15 -0.15
CA SER A 119 22.31 -5.03 -0.55
C SER A 119 22.71 -6.21 -1.42
N ASP A 120 23.96 -6.22 -1.87
CA ASP A 120 24.62 -7.36 -2.52
C ASP A 120 24.80 -8.57 -1.57
N GLN A 121 24.77 -8.34 -0.25
CA GLN A 121 24.99 -9.38 0.76
C GLN A 121 23.71 -9.92 1.40
N VAL A 122 22.67 -9.10 1.53
CA VAL A 122 21.46 -9.47 2.26
C VAL A 122 20.24 -8.67 1.80
N VAL A 123 19.06 -9.27 1.93
CA VAL A 123 17.75 -8.63 1.78
C VAL A 123 16.92 -8.92 3.02
N GLY A 124 16.26 -7.90 3.57
CA GLY A 124 15.28 -8.05 4.64
C GLY A 124 13.90 -7.64 4.13
N VAL A 125 12.91 -8.52 4.30
CA VAL A 125 11.52 -8.28 3.93
C VAL A 125 10.66 -8.40 5.17
N ARG A 126 10.06 -7.29 5.57
CA ARG A 126 9.11 -7.24 6.67
C ARG A 126 7.71 -7.32 6.09
N LEU A 127 6.92 -8.26 6.59
CA LEU A 127 5.50 -8.41 6.29
C LEU A 127 4.68 -7.69 7.37
N GLY A 128 3.78 -6.81 6.95
CA GLY A 128 2.73 -6.24 7.79
C GLY A 128 1.45 -7.02 7.60
N ILE A 129 0.90 -7.58 8.68
CA ILE A 129 -0.27 -8.45 8.64
C ILE A 129 -1.39 -7.80 9.44
N GLY A 130 -2.52 -7.51 8.80
CA GLY A 130 -3.74 -7.06 9.45
C GLY A 130 -4.81 -8.13 9.36
N GLU A 131 -5.46 -8.44 10.48
CA GLU A 131 -6.60 -9.36 10.53
C GLU A 131 -7.80 -8.73 11.21
N PHE A 132 -8.96 -8.93 10.62
CA PHE A 132 -10.25 -8.57 11.16
C PHE A 132 -11.13 -9.81 11.28
N ALA A 133 -11.53 -10.13 12.50
CA ALA A 133 -12.38 -11.28 12.81
C ALA A 133 -13.81 -10.86 13.24
N GLY A 134 -14.24 -9.62 12.95
CA GLY A 134 -15.60 -9.15 13.20
C GLY A 134 -15.76 -8.09 14.30
N THR A 135 -14.81 -7.94 15.22
CA THR A 135 -14.90 -6.97 16.34
C THR A 135 -13.85 -5.87 16.29
N GLY A 136 -12.65 -6.18 15.81
CA GLY A 136 -11.54 -5.24 15.73
C GLY A 136 -10.40 -5.79 14.87
N TRP A 137 -9.50 -4.88 14.49
CA TRP A 137 -8.30 -5.25 13.73
C TRP A 137 -7.17 -5.61 14.69
N ALA A 138 -6.53 -6.75 14.45
CA ALA A 138 -5.25 -7.12 15.05
C ALA A 138 -4.15 -6.95 14.00
N ASN A 139 -3.03 -6.36 14.40
CA ASN A 139 -1.88 -6.17 13.52
C ASN A 139 -0.68 -6.96 14.06
N SER A 140 -0.07 -7.75 13.18
CA SER A 140 1.17 -8.45 13.43
C SER A 140 2.22 -8.14 12.37
N ARG A 141 3.47 -8.49 12.68
CA ARG A 141 4.64 -8.20 11.86
C ARG A 141 5.56 -9.40 11.90
N THR A 142 6.16 -9.72 10.78
CA THR A 142 7.21 -10.73 10.74
C THR A 142 8.26 -10.32 9.72
N THR A 143 9.53 -10.59 10.00
CA THR A 143 10.62 -10.25 9.09
C THR A 143 11.32 -11.52 8.62
N VAL A 144 11.37 -11.69 7.29
CA VAL A 144 12.12 -12.73 6.62
C VAL A 144 13.40 -12.12 6.05
N TRP A 145 14.52 -12.76 6.32
CA TRP A 145 15.84 -12.35 5.85
C TRP A 145 16.36 -13.33 4.81
N TYR A 146 17.08 -12.82 3.82
CA TYR A 146 17.80 -13.63 2.86
C TYR A 146 19.25 -13.22 2.81
N ASP A 147 20.12 -14.15 3.14
CA ASP A 147 21.55 -13.98 3.01
C ASP A 147 22.00 -14.42 1.62
N ARG A 148 22.54 -13.48 0.84
CA ARG A 148 23.01 -13.72 -0.53
C ARG A 148 24.38 -14.42 -0.55
N VAL A 149 25.15 -14.30 0.53
CA VAL A 149 26.46 -14.94 0.68
C VAL A 149 26.28 -16.42 1.00
N GLU A 150 25.43 -16.74 1.98
CA GLU A 150 25.11 -18.11 2.37
C GLU A 150 24.03 -18.74 1.46
N LYS A 151 23.37 -17.93 0.62
CA LYS A 151 22.22 -18.32 -0.22
C LYS A 151 21.15 -19.02 0.62
N ARG A 152 20.72 -18.38 1.71
CA ARG A 152 19.78 -18.96 2.68
C ARG A 152 18.74 -17.95 3.12
N ALA A 153 17.47 -18.33 3.05
CA ALA A 153 16.37 -17.59 3.67
C ALA A 153 16.20 -18.01 5.14
N MET A 154 15.88 -17.05 6.01
CA MET A 154 15.76 -17.26 7.45
C MET A 154 14.67 -16.37 8.06
N ASP A 155 14.09 -16.84 9.16
CA ASP A 155 13.25 -16.02 10.02
C ASP A 155 14.13 -15.06 10.85
N SER A 156 13.53 -14.07 11.51
CA SER A 156 14.23 -13.08 12.34
C SER A 156 15.25 -13.67 13.33
N ALA A 157 14.96 -14.82 13.94
CA ALA A 157 15.87 -15.50 14.86
C ALA A 157 17.23 -15.84 14.23
N GLY A 158 17.29 -16.02 12.90
CA GLY A 158 18.54 -16.27 12.17
C GLY A 158 19.54 -15.11 12.18
N LEU A 159 19.11 -13.90 12.57
CA LEU A 159 20.02 -12.77 12.81
C LEU A 159 20.88 -12.96 14.06
N LEU A 160 20.44 -13.82 14.99
CA LEU A 160 21.15 -14.09 16.23
C LEU A 160 22.04 -15.32 16.07
N LYS A 161 23.19 -15.33 16.77
CA LYS A 161 24.17 -16.42 16.65
C LYS A 161 23.65 -17.75 17.19
N ASP A 162 22.80 -17.73 18.22
CA ASP A 162 22.24 -18.91 18.88
C ASP A 162 21.06 -18.55 19.83
N ARG A 163 20.49 -19.57 20.47
CA ARG A 163 19.37 -19.42 21.43
C ARG A 163 19.77 -18.69 22.73
N SER A 164 21.03 -18.72 23.12
CA SER A 164 21.51 -17.96 24.28
C SER A 164 21.47 -16.46 23.99
N ALA A 165 21.81 -16.06 22.75
CA ALA A 165 21.70 -14.68 22.30
C ALA A 165 20.25 -14.17 22.32
N LEU A 166 19.26 -15.01 21.97
CA LEU A 166 17.83 -14.66 22.12
C LEU A 166 17.43 -14.44 23.59
N THR A 167 17.99 -15.23 24.52
CA THR A 167 17.74 -15.05 25.96
C THR A 167 18.29 -13.73 26.48
N VAL A 168 19.49 -13.36 26.03
CA VAL A 168 20.07 -12.05 26.33
C VAL A 168 19.22 -10.95 25.71
N LEU A 169 18.87 -11.04 24.43
CA LEU A 169 18.04 -10.05 23.74
C LEU A 169 16.70 -9.82 24.44
N ALA A 170 16.00 -10.88 24.85
CA ALA A 170 14.75 -10.74 25.59
C ALA A 170 14.94 -9.96 26.90
N SER A 171 16.07 -10.16 27.58
CA SER A 171 16.41 -9.41 28.79
C SER A 171 16.72 -7.94 28.50
N LEU A 172 17.43 -7.65 27.40
CA LEU A 172 17.68 -6.28 26.95
C LEU A 172 16.37 -5.58 26.57
N ALA A 173 15.48 -6.25 25.84
CA ALA A 173 14.19 -5.71 25.43
C ALA A 173 13.30 -5.38 26.65
N ARG A 174 13.27 -6.22 27.69
CA ARG A 174 12.58 -5.90 28.95
C ARG A 174 13.13 -4.64 29.60
N GLN A 175 14.45 -4.49 29.64
CA GLN A 175 15.09 -3.29 30.20
C GLN A 175 14.70 -2.04 29.41
N GLU A 176 14.67 -2.12 28.07
CA GLU A 176 14.26 -1.00 27.21
C GLU A 176 12.76 -0.65 27.36
N LEU A 177 11.89 -1.62 27.68
CA LEU A 177 10.46 -1.36 27.92
C LEU A 177 10.17 -0.80 29.31
N THR A 178 10.99 -1.13 30.30
CA THR A 178 10.73 -0.80 31.71
C THR A 178 10.64 0.71 31.92
N GLY A 179 9.53 1.17 32.49
CA GLY A 179 9.31 2.58 32.83
C GLY A 179 9.06 3.53 31.65
N ARG A 180 9.04 3.05 30.40
CA ARG A 180 8.83 3.90 29.21
C ARG A 180 7.37 4.10 28.83
N ARG A 181 6.49 3.15 29.15
CA ARG A 181 5.09 3.19 28.72
C ARG A 181 4.17 2.44 29.67
N THR A 182 3.16 3.12 30.19
CA THR A 182 2.11 2.49 31.00
C THR A 182 1.27 1.54 30.14
N GLY A 183 0.87 0.39 30.70
CA GLY A 183 0.05 -0.60 29.99
C GLY A 183 0.82 -1.64 29.17
N VAL A 184 2.15 -1.65 29.22
CA VAL A 184 2.99 -2.74 28.68
C VAL A 184 3.27 -3.77 29.77
N ASP A 185 2.96 -5.04 29.50
CA ASP A 185 3.34 -6.19 30.30
C ASP A 185 4.76 -6.64 29.92
N VAL A 186 5.73 -6.18 30.71
CA VAL A 186 7.15 -6.49 30.50
C VAL A 186 7.45 -7.97 30.80
N ASP A 187 6.66 -8.63 31.64
CA ASP A 187 6.85 -10.03 32.02
C ASP A 187 6.37 -11.00 30.92
N ALA A 188 5.55 -10.51 29.99
CA ALA A 188 5.21 -11.22 28.76
C ALA A 188 6.40 -11.39 27.81
N VAL A 189 7.46 -10.57 27.92
CA VAL A 189 8.64 -10.64 27.03
C VAL A 189 9.55 -11.80 27.42
N ARG A 190 9.44 -12.91 26.68
CA ARG A 190 10.17 -14.16 26.89
C ARG A 190 11.06 -14.51 25.69
N ALA A 191 12.10 -15.32 25.92
CA ALA A 191 13.00 -15.80 24.88
C ALA A 191 12.29 -16.85 23.99
N ASP A 192 11.44 -16.38 23.09
CA ASP A 192 10.62 -17.17 22.18
C ASP A 192 10.77 -16.60 20.75
N GLU A 193 11.13 -17.46 19.79
CA GLU A 193 11.32 -17.05 18.39
C GLU A 193 10.04 -16.50 17.77
N ARG A 194 8.85 -16.92 18.23
CA ARG A 194 7.56 -16.39 17.76
C ARG A 194 7.25 -15.00 18.30
N LEU A 195 7.83 -14.64 19.45
CA LEU A 195 7.70 -13.30 20.03
C LEU A 195 8.73 -12.33 19.45
N PHE A 196 9.82 -12.86 18.90
CA PHE A 196 10.91 -12.13 18.26
C PHE A 196 10.95 -12.41 16.75
N ASP A 197 9.77 -12.58 16.13
CA ASP A 197 9.64 -12.88 14.70
C ASP A 197 9.71 -11.64 13.82
N SER A 198 9.67 -10.43 14.40
CA SER A 198 9.95 -9.15 13.73
C SER A 198 11.20 -8.47 14.30
N LEU A 199 12.36 -8.80 13.72
CA LEU A 199 13.64 -8.16 14.00
C LEU A 199 14.18 -7.45 12.76
N ALA A 200 14.57 -6.19 12.95
CA ALA A 200 15.26 -5.39 11.94
C ALA A 200 16.21 -4.37 12.58
N PHE A 201 16.97 -3.65 11.78
CA PHE A 201 17.88 -2.61 12.27
C PHE A 201 17.37 -1.23 11.86
N ASN A 202 17.54 -0.25 12.75
CA ASN A 202 17.36 1.15 12.38
C ASN A 202 18.65 1.69 11.71
N ARG A 203 18.63 2.96 11.30
CA ARG A 203 19.78 3.65 10.69
C ARG A 203 21.01 3.79 11.59
N HIS A 204 20.83 3.65 12.90
CA HIS A 204 21.89 3.72 13.91
C HIS A 204 22.53 2.34 14.15
N GLY A 205 21.95 1.28 13.56
CA GLY A 205 22.39 -0.10 13.76
C GLY A 205 21.84 -0.73 15.03
N ASP A 206 20.90 -0.07 15.71
CA ASP A 206 20.19 -0.65 16.84
C ASP A 206 19.26 -1.75 16.35
N LEU A 207 19.17 -2.84 17.12
CA LEU A 207 18.25 -3.92 16.81
C LEU A 207 16.85 -3.55 17.29
N VAL A 208 15.96 -3.29 16.34
CA VAL A 208 14.55 -3.03 16.57
C VAL A 208 13.81 -4.36 16.73
N VAL A 209 13.13 -4.50 17.86
CA VAL A 209 12.19 -5.58 18.16
C VAL A 209 10.79 -5.01 18.12
N GLU A 210 9.94 -5.52 17.24
CA GLU A 210 8.52 -5.16 17.20
C GLU A 210 7.68 -6.28 17.80
N PHE A 211 6.72 -5.92 18.64
CA PHE A 211 5.75 -6.84 19.22
C PHE A 211 4.40 -6.66 18.53
N ASP A 212 3.71 -7.76 18.29
CA ASP A 212 2.37 -7.78 17.74
C ASP A 212 1.35 -7.27 18.75
N ASP A 213 0.19 -6.84 18.24
CA ASP A 213 -0.94 -6.51 19.08
C ASP A 213 -1.28 -7.69 20.01
N TYR A 214 -1.58 -7.42 21.28
CA TYR A 214 -1.95 -8.40 22.31
C TYR A 214 -0.83 -9.34 22.80
N GLN A 215 0.41 -9.22 22.31
CA GLN A 215 1.53 -10.01 22.86
C GLN A 215 2.04 -9.45 24.20
N VAL A 216 2.27 -8.14 24.26
CA VAL A 216 2.88 -7.46 25.42
C VAL A 216 2.07 -6.26 25.90
N ALA A 217 0.95 -5.95 25.23
CA ALA A 217 0.05 -4.86 25.59
C ALA A 217 -1.33 -5.06 24.96
N ALA A 218 -2.35 -4.37 25.49
CA ALA A 218 -3.65 -4.31 24.83
C ALA A 218 -3.54 -3.61 23.47
N GLY A 219 -4.30 -4.08 22.47
CA GLY A 219 -4.28 -3.52 21.10
C GLY A 219 -4.62 -2.03 21.01
N SER A 220 -5.32 -1.46 21.99
CA SER A 220 -5.59 -0.01 22.07
C SER A 220 -4.31 0.83 22.27
N LEU A 221 -3.22 0.23 22.75
CA LEU A 221 -1.92 0.88 22.87
C LEU A 221 -1.23 1.04 21.50
N GLY A 222 -1.68 0.31 20.48
CA GLY A 222 -1.07 0.28 19.15
C GLY A 222 0.32 -0.37 19.17
N ARG A 223 1.14 -0.04 18.15
CA ARG A 223 2.48 -0.63 17.97
C ARG A 223 3.33 -0.47 19.25
N VAL A 224 3.88 -1.58 19.71
CA VAL A 224 4.91 -1.62 20.75
C VAL A 224 6.20 -2.14 20.12
N ALA A 225 7.27 -1.38 20.27
CA ALA A 225 8.59 -1.77 19.77
C ALA A 225 9.67 -1.20 20.70
N VAL A 226 10.84 -1.82 20.68
CA VAL A 226 12.05 -1.31 21.31
C VAL A 226 13.21 -1.32 20.35
N ALA A 227 14.16 -0.43 20.56
CA ALA A 227 15.45 -0.46 19.89
C ALA A 227 16.50 -0.77 20.94
N VAL A 228 17.20 -1.90 20.76
CA VAL A 228 18.30 -2.28 21.63
C VAL A 228 19.60 -1.75 21.02
N PRO A 229 20.36 -0.89 21.73
CA PRO A 229 21.53 -0.22 21.18
C PRO A 229 22.53 -1.14 20.51
N ALA A 230 23.10 -0.69 19.38
CA ALA A 230 24.02 -1.46 18.53
C ALA A 230 25.18 -2.11 19.31
N GLU A 231 25.76 -1.39 20.28
CA GLU A 231 26.86 -1.86 21.12
C GLU A 231 26.46 -3.02 22.05
N ARG A 232 25.19 -3.08 22.46
CA ARG A 232 24.68 -4.13 23.35
C ARG A 232 24.29 -5.42 22.63
N VAL A 233 24.11 -5.34 21.31
CA VAL A 233 23.70 -6.48 20.47
C VAL A 233 24.82 -7.04 19.60
N THR A 234 25.98 -6.36 19.51
CA THR A 234 27.09 -6.78 18.63
C THR A 234 27.50 -8.24 18.88
N ASP A 235 27.68 -8.65 20.13
CA ASP A 235 28.06 -10.03 20.46
C ASP A 235 26.90 -11.04 20.35
N LEU A 236 25.69 -10.59 20.04
CA LEU A 236 24.51 -11.44 19.86
C LEU A 236 24.29 -11.84 18.40
N LEU A 237 24.88 -11.10 17.45
CA LEU A 237 24.60 -11.27 16.03
C LEU A 237 25.32 -12.48 15.43
N SER A 238 24.63 -13.17 14.52
CA SER A 238 25.25 -14.11 13.59
C SER A 238 26.02 -13.36 12.49
N PRO A 239 26.84 -14.04 11.66
CA PRO A 239 27.43 -13.42 10.47
C PRO A 239 26.38 -12.80 9.53
N SER A 240 25.20 -13.42 9.43
CA SER A 240 24.06 -12.91 8.67
C SER A 240 23.46 -11.66 9.36
N GLY A 241 23.35 -11.66 10.69
CA GLY A 241 22.94 -10.50 11.49
C GLY A 241 23.84 -9.29 11.29
N GLU A 242 25.15 -9.50 11.25
CA GLU A 242 26.12 -8.44 10.99
C GLU A 242 26.01 -7.87 9.58
N ARG A 243 25.75 -8.72 8.57
CA ARG A 243 25.45 -8.27 7.19
C ARG A 243 24.15 -7.46 7.15
N ALA A 244 23.10 -7.92 7.83
CA ALA A 244 21.82 -7.20 7.96
C ALA A 244 21.99 -5.81 8.59
N ARG A 245 22.75 -5.71 9.69
CA ARG A 245 23.05 -4.43 10.35
C ARG A 245 23.79 -3.46 9.44
N ARG A 246 24.83 -3.94 8.74
CA ARG A 246 25.57 -3.11 7.77
C ARG A 246 24.68 -2.65 6.62
N ALA A 247 23.83 -3.53 6.09
CA ALA A 247 22.92 -3.18 5.01
C ALA A 247 21.92 -2.09 5.46
N ALA A 248 21.30 -2.23 6.62
CA ALA A 248 20.34 -1.26 7.15
C ALA A 248 20.96 0.12 7.45
N THR A 249 22.19 0.16 7.96
CA THR A 249 22.92 1.42 8.23
C THR A 249 23.47 2.08 6.97
N SER A 250 23.57 1.34 5.87
CA SER A 250 23.98 1.86 4.56
C SER A 250 22.82 2.38 3.70
N VAL A 251 21.57 2.17 4.13
CA VAL A 251 20.39 2.66 3.42
C VAL A 251 20.50 4.19 3.33
N ARG A 252 20.70 4.70 2.11
CA ARG A 252 20.54 6.13 1.87
C ARG A 252 19.07 6.43 2.11
N ALA A 253 18.78 7.24 3.14
CA ALA A 253 17.44 7.69 3.45
C ALA A 253 16.75 8.11 2.14
N ALA A 254 15.81 7.27 1.67
CA ALA A 254 14.88 7.68 0.66
C ALA A 254 14.15 8.89 1.25
N THR A 255 14.20 10.02 0.54
CA THR A 255 13.66 11.31 0.93
C THR A 255 12.36 11.17 1.72
N ALA A 256 12.43 11.55 3.00
CA ALA A 256 11.39 11.80 4.00
C ALA A 256 10.14 10.89 4.03
N PRO A 257 9.62 10.55 5.23
CA PRO A 257 8.26 10.06 5.32
C PRO A 257 7.35 11.10 4.66
N VAL A 258 6.45 10.66 3.78
CA VAL A 258 5.32 11.48 3.34
C VAL A 258 4.60 11.87 4.62
N SER A 259 4.85 13.10 5.07
CA SER A 259 4.26 13.63 6.28
C SER A 259 2.75 13.58 6.12
N SER A 260 2.08 12.92 7.06
CA SER A 260 0.63 12.89 7.21
C SER A 260 0.02 14.29 7.42
N ALA A 261 0.84 15.35 7.42
CA ALA A 261 0.49 16.72 7.75
C ALA A 261 0.71 17.73 6.60
N GLU A 262 0.91 17.30 5.35
CA GLU A 262 0.57 18.19 4.24
C GLU A 262 -0.94 18.36 4.19
N THR A 263 -1.35 19.41 4.88
CA THR A 263 -2.68 20.01 4.88
C THR A 263 -3.25 19.98 3.47
N ILE A 264 -4.51 19.57 3.38
CA ILE A 264 -5.37 19.68 2.19
C ILE A 264 -5.30 21.13 1.71
N GLY A 265 -4.33 21.42 0.84
CA GLY A 265 -4.26 22.65 0.09
C GLY A 265 -5.38 22.58 -0.93
N ALA A 266 -6.33 23.50 -0.84
CA ALA A 266 -7.42 23.63 -1.78
C ALA A 266 -6.89 23.49 -3.21
N ALA A 267 -7.34 22.44 -3.89
CA ALA A 267 -7.03 22.22 -5.28
C ALA A 267 -7.30 23.50 -6.07
N ALA A 268 -6.34 23.87 -6.92
CA ALA A 268 -6.58 24.82 -8.00
C ALA A 268 -7.90 24.47 -8.69
N SER A 269 -8.70 25.49 -9.01
CA SER A 269 -10.02 25.36 -9.62
C SER A 269 -9.92 24.52 -10.92
N GLY A 270 -10.27 23.24 -10.81
CA GLY A 270 -10.10 22.20 -11.82
C GLY A 270 -9.54 20.94 -11.15
N GLY A 271 -10.40 20.06 -10.66
CA GLY A 271 -9.97 18.77 -10.09
C GLY A 271 -9.17 17.95 -11.11
N PRO A 272 -8.39 16.94 -10.68
CA PRO A 272 -7.63 16.10 -11.60
C PRO A 272 -8.59 15.47 -12.62
N GLU A 273 -8.27 15.57 -13.91
CA GLU A 273 -9.06 14.95 -14.96
C GLU A 273 -8.51 13.54 -15.27
N ALA A 274 -9.35 12.52 -15.18
CA ALA A 274 -9.02 11.17 -15.64
C ALA A 274 -9.06 11.12 -17.18
N ARG A 275 -7.97 11.52 -17.85
CA ARG A 275 -7.88 11.49 -19.31
C ARG A 275 -6.68 10.68 -19.77
N SER A 276 -6.95 9.66 -20.59
CA SER A 276 -5.92 8.95 -21.35
C SER A 276 -5.23 9.92 -22.32
N THR A 277 -3.95 9.67 -22.63
CA THR A 277 -3.21 10.37 -23.69
C THR A 277 -3.83 10.19 -25.08
N LYS A 278 -4.74 9.21 -25.25
CA LYS A 278 -5.52 8.96 -26.46
C LYS A 278 -7.02 9.24 -26.29
N ALA A 279 -7.42 10.02 -25.28
CA ALA A 279 -8.82 10.35 -25.02
C ALA A 279 -9.48 11.08 -26.21
N GLY A 280 -10.78 10.82 -26.44
CA GLY A 280 -11.57 11.48 -27.50
C GLY A 280 -11.40 10.88 -28.89
N THR A 281 -10.65 9.78 -29.03
CA THR A 281 -10.46 9.07 -30.30
C THR A 281 -11.66 8.20 -30.71
N VAL A 282 -12.61 7.96 -29.79
CA VAL A 282 -13.78 7.09 -30.00
C VAL A 282 -15.04 7.75 -29.43
N ASP A 283 -16.12 7.76 -30.21
CA ASP A 283 -17.46 8.20 -29.79
C ASP A 283 -18.30 6.96 -29.43
N CYS A 284 -18.42 6.67 -28.14
CA CYS A 284 -19.16 5.50 -27.65
C CYS A 284 -20.69 5.61 -27.76
N ALA A 285 -21.22 6.76 -28.20
CA ALA A 285 -22.62 6.85 -28.62
C ALA A 285 -22.84 6.23 -30.02
N LYS A 286 -21.78 6.08 -30.83
CA LYS A 286 -21.82 5.50 -32.19
C LYS A 286 -21.12 4.16 -32.27
N ALA A 287 -19.98 4.01 -31.60
CA ALA A 287 -19.20 2.79 -31.59
C ALA A 287 -19.68 1.82 -30.50
N ARG A 288 -19.47 0.52 -30.73
CA ARG A 288 -19.76 -0.49 -29.72
C ARG A 288 -18.64 -0.56 -28.69
N CYS A 289 -18.71 0.22 -27.62
CA CYS A 289 -17.61 0.33 -26.67
C CYS A 289 -17.69 -0.70 -25.54
N VAL A 290 -16.54 -1.21 -25.12
CA VAL A 290 -16.34 -2.02 -23.93
C VAL A 290 -15.06 -1.59 -23.21
N ALA A 291 -15.06 -1.55 -21.87
CA ALA A 291 -13.88 -1.25 -21.07
C ALA A 291 -13.33 -2.53 -20.43
N LEU A 292 -12.13 -2.92 -20.82
CA LEU A 292 -11.36 -3.94 -20.12
C LEU A 292 -10.67 -3.29 -18.92
N THR A 293 -10.84 -3.87 -17.74
CA THR A 293 -10.24 -3.35 -16.50
C THR A 293 -9.44 -4.44 -15.79
N TYR A 294 -8.29 -4.05 -15.22
CA TYR A 294 -7.38 -4.96 -14.55
C TYR A 294 -7.03 -4.43 -13.16
N ASP A 295 -7.26 -5.24 -12.12
CA ASP A 295 -7.06 -4.88 -10.72
C ASP A 295 -5.78 -5.52 -10.14
N ASP A 296 -5.38 -5.08 -8.95
CA ASP A 296 -4.28 -5.56 -8.09
C ASP A 296 -2.84 -5.29 -8.55
N GLY A 297 -2.64 -4.95 -9.82
CA GLY A 297 -1.32 -4.75 -10.40
C GLY A 297 -0.52 -3.56 -9.88
N PRO A 298 0.72 -3.38 -10.39
CA PRO A 298 1.36 -4.26 -11.38
C PRO A 298 1.89 -5.57 -10.77
N GLY A 299 1.62 -6.69 -11.43
CA GLY A 299 2.17 -8.01 -11.14
C GLY A 299 3.35 -8.40 -12.05
N PRO A 300 3.83 -9.66 -11.98
CA PRO A 300 4.99 -10.11 -12.75
C PRO A 300 4.72 -10.13 -14.27
N ASP A 301 3.47 -10.38 -14.67
CA ASP A 301 3.05 -10.53 -16.06
C ASP A 301 2.46 -9.25 -16.68
N THR A 302 2.33 -8.15 -15.93
CA THR A 302 1.74 -6.89 -16.41
C THR A 302 2.45 -6.35 -17.66
N GLY A 303 3.79 -6.46 -17.73
CA GLY A 303 4.53 -6.04 -18.93
C GLY A 303 4.12 -6.81 -20.18
N ARG A 304 3.89 -8.13 -20.06
CA ARG A 304 3.42 -8.98 -21.16
C ARG A 304 1.98 -8.65 -21.56
N LEU A 305 1.14 -8.30 -20.60
CA LEU A 305 -0.23 -7.85 -20.86
C LEU A 305 -0.24 -6.54 -21.68
N LEU A 306 0.60 -5.57 -21.34
CA LEU A 306 0.76 -4.32 -22.11
C LEU A 306 1.16 -4.61 -23.56
N ASP A 307 2.14 -5.51 -23.77
CA ASP A 307 2.56 -5.91 -25.11
C ASP A 307 1.40 -6.55 -25.91
N VAL A 308 0.55 -7.35 -25.26
CA VAL A 308 -0.65 -7.93 -25.88
C VAL A 308 -1.64 -6.83 -26.27
N LEU A 309 -1.99 -5.93 -25.35
CA LEU A 309 -2.95 -4.86 -25.60
C LEU A 309 -2.48 -3.95 -26.76
N ASN A 310 -1.20 -3.58 -26.76
CA ASN A 310 -0.61 -2.76 -27.82
C ASN A 310 -0.69 -3.44 -29.21
N ARG A 311 -0.43 -4.75 -29.31
CA ARG A 311 -0.56 -5.50 -30.58
C ARG A 311 -1.97 -5.45 -31.18
N TYR A 312 -3.00 -5.35 -30.34
CA TYR A 312 -4.39 -5.23 -30.79
C TYR A 312 -4.87 -3.77 -30.89
N GLY A 313 -4.01 -2.79 -30.59
CA GLY A 313 -4.41 -1.38 -30.48
C GLY A 313 -5.47 -1.14 -29.41
N ALA A 314 -5.57 -2.04 -28.43
CA ALA A 314 -6.60 -2.01 -27.40
C ALA A 314 -6.19 -1.12 -26.24
N ARG A 315 -7.16 -0.40 -25.66
CA ARG A 315 -6.97 0.42 -24.47
C ARG A 315 -7.73 -0.21 -23.30
N ALA A 316 -7.21 0.01 -22.10
CA ALA A 316 -7.67 -0.61 -20.87
C ALA A 316 -7.52 0.36 -19.69
N THR A 317 -8.19 0.08 -18.59
CA THR A 317 -8.02 0.83 -17.32
C THR A 317 -7.43 -0.10 -16.26
N PHE A 318 -6.29 0.28 -15.69
CA PHE A 318 -5.62 -0.48 -14.64
C PHE A 318 -5.91 0.16 -13.28
N PHE A 319 -6.53 -0.58 -12.35
CA PHE A 319 -6.68 -0.15 -10.97
C PHE A 319 -5.56 -0.76 -10.14
N THR A 320 -4.49 0.01 -9.97
CA THR A 320 -3.26 -0.47 -9.33
C THR A 320 -3.28 -0.25 -7.82
N LEU A 321 -2.71 -1.20 -7.08
CA LEU A 321 -2.41 -0.99 -5.66
C LEU A 321 -1.28 0.02 -5.50
N GLY A 322 -1.45 0.97 -4.57
CA GLY A 322 -0.45 2.01 -4.33
C GLY A 322 0.92 1.45 -3.97
N SER A 323 0.99 0.36 -3.20
CA SER A 323 2.24 -0.33 -2.88
C SER A 323 2.95 -0.88 -4.12
N ASN A 324 2.20 -1.50 -5.03
CA ASN A 324 2.75 -2.12 -6.24
C ASN A 324 3.13 -1.04 -7.26
N ALA A 325 2.32 0.01 -7.38
CA ALA A 325 2.62 1.21 -8.14
C ALA A 325 3.93 1.88 -7.69
N TYR A 326 4.13 2.01 -6.38
CA TYR A 326 5.35 2.56 -5.81
C TYR A 326 6.58 1.69 -6.11
N ALA A 327 6.42 0.36 -6.08
CA ALA A 327 7.48 -0.58 -6.38
C ALA A 327 7.84 -0.63 -7.88
N ARG A 328 6.89 -0.42 -8.79
CA ARG A 328 7.05 -0.59 -10.24
C ARG A 328 6.65 0.64 -11.06
N PRO A 329 7.24 1.83 -10.80
CA PRO A 329 6.86 3.08 -11.46
C PRO A 329 7.08 3.06 -12.98
N GLU A 330 8.00 2.24 -13.48
CA GLU A 330 8.26 2.09 -14.91
C GLU A 330 7.11 1.41 -15.67
N LEU A 331 6.38 0.47 -15.05
CA LEU A 331 5.20 -0.14 -15.66
C LEU A 331 4.02 0.85 -15.71
N LEU A 332 3.87 1.69 -14.68
CA LEU A 332 2.85 2.74 -14.66
C LEU A 332 3.10 3.78 -15.75
N ARG A 333 4.37 4.16 -15.97
CA ARG A 333 4.75 5.07 -17.05
C ARG A 333 4.39 4.47 -18.41
N ARG A 334 4.74 3.20 -18.64
CA ARG A 334 4.35 2.48 -19.86
C ARG A 334 2.83 2.44 -20.07
N MET A 335 2.05 2.15 -19.03
CA MET A 335 0.58 2.18 -19.12
C MET A 335 0.08 3.54 -19.66
N SER A 336 0.59 4.64 -19.11
CA SER A 336 0.21 5.99 -19.52
C SER A 336 0.65 6.35 -20.95
N GLU A 337 1.91 6.05 -21.29
CA GLU A 337 2.51 6.31 -22.61
C GLU A 337 1.84 5.51 -23.73
N GLU A 338 1.42 4.27 -23.45
CA GLU A 338 0.75 3.39 -24.41
C GLU A 338 -0.74 3.73 -24.60
N GLY A 339 -1.29 4.65 -23.78
CA GLY A 339 -2.65 5.18 -23.89
C GLY A 339 -3.69 4.48 -23.02
N HIS A 340 -3.25 3.66 -22.08
CA HIS A 340 -4.10 3.13 -21.01
C HIS A 340 -4.37 4.21 -19.94
N LEU A 341 -5.30 3.93 -19.04
CA LEU A 341 -5.56 4.78 -17.89
C LEU A 341 -5.19 4.05 -16.60
N VAL A 342 -4.55 4.75 -15.67
CA VAL A 342 -4.20 4.22 -14.34
C VAL A 342 -5.11 4.87 -13.30
N GLY A 343 -5.87 4.05 -12.58
CA GLY A 343 -6.67 4.40 -11.41
C GLY A 343 -6.09 3.79 -10.13
N GLY A 344 -6.61 4.21 -8.97
CA GLY A 344 -6.20 3.66 -7.68
C GLY A 344 -7.06 2.49 -7.22
N HIS A 345 -6.44 1.45 -6.65
CA HIS A 345 -7.14 0.34 -5.99
C HIS A 345 -6.89 0.29 -4.48
N THR A 346 -6.75 1.47 -3.85
CA THR A 346 -6.21 1.70 -2.48
C THR A 346 -4.71 1.47 -2.38
N TRP A 347 -4.12 1.70 -1.20
CA TRP A 347 -2.70 1.46 -0.97
C TRP A 347 -2.40 -0.02 -0.80
N SER A 348 -3.22 -0.74 -0.02
CA SER A 348 -2.92 -2.11 0.40
C SER A 348 -4.06 -3.11 0.22
N HIS A 349 -5.12 -2.80 -0.53
CA HIS A 349 -6.28 -3.67 -0.79
C HIS A 349 -7.20 -3.89 0.43
N ARG A 350 -7.20 -2.99 1.42
CA ARG A 350 -8.13 -3.12 2.56
C ARG A 350 -9.55 -2.74 2.16
N SER A 351 -10.55 -3.46 2.68
CA SER A 351 -11.95 -3.04 2.51
C SER A 351 -12.16 -1.67 3.14
N LEU A 352 -12.53 -0.69 2.34
CA LEU A 352 -12.67 0.69 2.82
C LEU A 352 -13.82 0.84 3.83
N THR A 353 -14.87 0.04 3.70
CA THR A 353 -16.05 0.04 4.60
C THR A 353 -15.76 -0.48 6.02
N SER A 354 -14.57 -1.03 6.27
CA SER A 354 -14.14 -1.46 7.61
C SER A 354 -13.20 -0.46 8.28
N LEU A 355 -12.97 0.70 7.65
CA LEU A 355 -12.00 1.72 8.06
C LEU A 355 -12.70 3.01 8.49
N SER A 356 -12.04 3.78 9.36
CA SER A 356 -12.45 5.16 9.62
C SER A 356 -12.20 6.04 8.40
N THR A 357 -12.95 7.14 8.25
CA THR A 357 -12.76 8.14 7.17
C THR A 357 -11.32 8.62 7.01
N SER A 358 -10.58 8.80 8.11
CA SER A 358 -9.15 9.14 8.08
C SER A 358 -8.28 8.04 7.46
N LYS A 359 -8.57 6.76 7.75
CA LYS A 359 -7.87 5.61 7.18
C LYS A 359 -8.25 5.39 5.72
N ILE A 360 -9.51 5.63 5.34
CA ILE A 360 -9.96 5.65 3.94
C ILE A 360 -9.16 6.71 3.17
N ALA A 361 -9.12 7.96 3.67
CA ALA A 361 -8.38 9.04 3.02
C ALA A 361 -6.89 8.72 2.86
N HIS A 362 -6.27 8.11 3.87
CA HIS A 362 -4.88 7.67 3.83
C HIS A 362 -4.62 6.58 2.77
N GLN A 363 -5.51 5.59 2.67
CA GLN A 363 -5.43 4.54 1.64
C GLN A 363 -5.52 5.12 0.22
N LEU A 364 -6.46 6.05 -0.01
CA LEU A 364 -6.69 6.64 -1.33
C LEU A 364 -5.61 7.67 -1.71
N THR A 365 -5.23 8.56 -0.80
CA THR A 365 -4.25 9.62 -1.08
C THR A 365 -2.87 9.05 -1.38
N ARG A 366 -2.42 8.04 -0.62
CA ARG A 366 -1.12 7.39 -0.89
C ARG A 366 -1.09 6.66 -2.22
N ALA A 367 -2.21 6.05 -2.63
CA ALA A 367 -2.33 5.45 -3.95
C ALA A 367 -2.27 6.53 -5.06
N GLN A 368 -2.98 7.65 -4.89
CA GLN A 368 -2.90 8.77 -5.84
C GLN A 368 -1.47 9.31 -5.98
N GLN A 369 -0.76 9.48 -4.86
CA GLN A 369 0.62 9.94 -4.85
C GLN A 369 1.59 8.97 -5.56
N ALA A 370 1.46 7.66 -5.32
CA ALA A 370 2.29 6.66 -5.98
C ALA A 370 2.11 6.66 -7.50
N VAL A 371 0.85 6.76 -7.96
CA VAL A 371 0.54 6.86 -9.40
C VAL A 371 1.06 8.18 -9.98
N ALA A 372 0.78 9.30 -9.32
CA ALA A 372 1.21 10.62 -9.78
C ALA A 372 2.74 10.75 -9.89
N ARG A 373 3.48 10.17 -8.93
CA ARG A 373 4.95 10.10 -9.00
C ARG A 373 5.45 9.39 -10.25
N ALA A 374 4.75 8.34 -10.69
CA ALA A 374 5.18 7.51 -11.82
C ALA A 374 4.77 8.09 -13.18
N THR A 375 3.54 8.62 -13.27
CA THR A 375 2.91 9.03 -14.53
C THR A 375 2.90 10.54 -14.76
N GLY A 376 3.12 11.35 -13.72
CA GLY A 376 2.91 12.79 -13.74
C GLY A 376 1.43 13.20 -13.70
N GLN A 377 0.50 12.25 -13.59
CA GLN A 377 -0.95 12.48 -13.55
C GLN A 377 -1.54 11.98 -12.24
N THR A 378 -2.25 12.84 -11.52
CA THR A 378 -3.03 12.43 -10.35
C THR A 378 -4.24 11.64 -10.81
N PRO A 379 -4.42 10.37 -10.39
CA PRO A 379 -5.56 9.59 -10.84
C PRO A 379 -6.86 10.13 -10.22
N ALA A 380 -7.89 10.24 -11.06
CA ALA A 380 -9.24 10.66 -10.67
C ALA A 380 -10.25 9.50 -10.65
N LEU A 381 -9.78 8.26 -10.84
CA LEU A 381 -10.57 7.05 -10.68
C LEU A 381 -10.04 6.22 -9.52
N MET A 382 -10.96 5.60 -8.79
CA MET A 382 -10.64 4.53 -7.87
C MET A 382 -11.64 3.38 -8.00
N ARG A 383 -11.17 2.15 -7.77
CA ARG A 383 -12.05 0.99 -7.58
C ARG A 383 -11.89 0.47 -6.16
N PRO A 384 -12.98 0.24 -5.40
CA PRO A 384 -12.86 -0.23 -4.03
C PRO A 384 -12.58 -1.74 -4.04
N PRO A 385 -11.61 -2.23 -3.25
CA PRO A 385 -11.41 -3.66 -3.01
C PRO A 385 -12.74 -4.35 -2.68
N TYR A 386 -12.95 -5.53 -3.24
CA TYR A 386 -14.18 -6.33 -3.07
C TYR A 386 -15.47 -5.65 -3.54
N GLY A 387 -15.38 -4.53 -4.27
CA GLY A 387 -16.53 -3.69 -4.61
C GLY A 387 -17.19 -3.02 -3.40
N ALA A 388 -16.55 -3.03 -2.23
CA ALA A 388 -17.12 -2.60 -0.96
C ALA A 388 -17.13 -1.06 -0.87
N VAL A 389 -18.34 -0.48 -0.87
CA VAL A 389 -18.53 0.97 -0.85
C VAL A 389 -19.72 1.34 0.04
N ASP A 390 -19.55 2.40 0.82
CA ASP A 390 -20.60 3.03 1.62
C ASP A 390 -20.56 4.56 1.47
N ARG A 391 -21.34 5.26 2.30
CA ARG A 391 -21.38 6.72 2.30
C ARG A 391 -20.04 7.34 2.67
N ASP A 392 -19.34 6.80 3.66
CA ASP A 392 -18.06 7.35 4.11
C ASP A 392 -17.01 7.22 3.00
N VAL A 393 -17.00 6.10 2.28
CA VAL A 393 -16.15 5.90 1.10
C VAL A 393 -16.44 6.92 0.00
N THR A 394 -17.71 7.08 -0.37
CA THR A 394 -18.10 8.03 -1.45
C THR A 394 -17.87 9.49 -1.06
N ASP A 395 -18.08 9.85 0.21
CA ASP A 395 -17.82 11.21 0.72
C ASP A 395 -16.32 11.54 0.73
N VAL A 396 -15.46 10.58 1.11
CA VAL A 396 -14.00 10.75 1.01
C VAL A 396 -13.56 10.80 -0.45
N ALA A 397 -14.06 9.90 -1.30
CA ALA A 397 -13.75 9.90 -2.73
C ALA A 397 -14.11 11.24 -3.39
N ARG A 398 -15.27 11.82 -3.06
CA ARG A 398 -15.68 13.15 -3.52
C ARG A 398 -14.68 14.24 -3.15
N ARG A 399 -14.24 14.25 -1.88
CA ARG A 399 -13.26 15.24 -1.37
C ARG A 399 -11.90 15.13 -2.06
N LEU A 400 -11.53 13.93 -2.50
CA LEU A 400 -10.28 13.65 -3.20
C LEU A 400 -10.40 13.75 -4.74
N GLY A 401 -11.56 14.14 -5.27
CA GLY A 401 -11.79 14.26 -6.71
C GLY A 401 -11.85 12.90 -7.44
N LEU A 402 -12.17 11.82 -6.73
CA LEU A 402 -12.20 10.46 -7.26
C LEU A 402 -13.62 10.01 -7.63
N SER A 403 -13.81 9.50 -8.84
CA SER A 403 -14.98 8.69 -9.21
C SER A 403 -14.78 7.23 -8.81
N VAL A 404 -15.84 6.60 -8.29
CA VAL A 404 -15.82 5.22 -7.81
C VAL A 404 -16.27 4.29 -8.93
N VAL A 405 -15.40 3.41 -9.40
CA VAL A 405 -15.67 2.50 -10.52
C VAL A 405 -15.79 1.07 -10.00
N ARG A 406 -16.92 0.41 -10.27
CA ARG A 406 -17.09 -1.04 -10.10
C ARG A 406 -17.13 -1.69 -11.49
N TRP A 407 -17.97 -2.70 -11.68
CA TRP A 407 -18.05 -3.47 -12.91
C TRP A 407 -19.46 -3.99 -13.15
N SER A 408 -19.76 -4.27 -14.42
CA SER A 408 -21.01 -4.90 -14.84
C SER A 408 -20.83 -6.39 -15.17
N ALA A 409 -19.59 -6.82 -15.37
CA ALA A 409 -19.24 -8.19 -15.71
C ALA A 409 -17.98 -8.63 -14.93
N ASP A 410 -18.14 -9.66 -14.10
CA ASP A 410 -17.04 -10.33 -13.40
C ASP A 410 -16.65 -11.60 -14.18
N THR A 411 -15.36 -11.76 -14.46
CA THR A 411 -14.83 -12.95 -15.15
C THR A 411 -14.58 -14.12 -14.20
N ALA A 412 -14.59 -13.87 -12.88
CA ALA A 412 -14.21 -14.82 -11.84
C ALA A 412 -12.83 -15.45 -12.10
N ASP A 413 -11.92 -14.67 -12.70
CA ASP A 413 -10.61 -15.14 -13.17
C ASP A 413 -9.73 -15.68 -12.05
N LEU A 414 -9.77 -15.08 -10.86
CA LEU A 414 -9.07 -15.56 -9.67
C LEU A 414 -9.56 -16.92 -9.16
N LYS A 415 -10.74 -17.41 -9.60
CA LYS A 415 -11.29 -18.71 -9.19
C LYS A 415 -10.89 -19.86 -10.10
N THR A 416 -10.17 -19.58 -11.19
CA THR A 416 -9.82 -20.60 -12.18
C THR A 416 -8.39 -20.45 -12.67
N SER A 417 -7.80 -21.58 -13.09
CA SER A 417 -6.52 -21.61 -13.80
C SER A 417 -6.67 -21.85 -15.30
N ASP A 418 -7.91 -21.94 -15.84
CA ASP A 418 -8.21 -22.11 -17.27
C ASP A 418 -8.38 -20.74 -17.97
N PRO A 419 -7.44 -20.30 -18.82
CA PRO A 419 -7.57 -19.06 -19.59
C PRO A 419 -8.80 -19.05 -20.50
N GLY A 420 -9.21 -20.21 -21.04
CA GLY A 420 -10.37 -20.31 -21.90
C GLY A 420 -11.68 -20.04 -21.15
N ALA A 421 -11.79 -20.46 -19.89
CA ALA A 421 -12.94 -20.14 -19.04
C ALA A 421 -13.05 -18.62 -18.79
N ILE A 422 -11.91 -17.97 -18.51
CA ILE A 422 -11.82 -16.52 -18.33
C ILE A 422 -12.25 -15.79 -19.61
N ALA A 423 -11.74 -16.23 -20.76
CA ALA A 423 -12.09 -15.64 -22.04
C ALA A 423 -13.58 -15.77 -22.35
N ARG A 424 -14.18 -16.95 -22.13
CA ARG A 424 -15.62 -17.17 -22.30
C ARG A 424 -16.45 -16.28 -21.38
N ALA A 425 -16.07 -16.14 -20.11
CA ALA A 425 -16.76 -15.29 -19.15
C ALA A 425 -16.71 -13.82 -19.56
N ALA A 426 -15.54 -13.30 -19.91
CA ALA A 426 -15.37 -11.92 -20.39
C ALA A 426 -16.21 -11.65 -21.65
N VAL A 427 -16.17 -12.58 -22.62
CA VAL A 427 -16.92 -12.46 -23.87
C VAL A 427 -18.44 -12.55 -23.66
N SER A 428 -18.89 -13.33 -22.68
CA SER A 428 -20.31 -13.44 -22.31
C SER A 428 -20.81 -12.21 -21.56
N GLY A 429 -19.96 -11.61 -20.71
CA GLY A 429 -20.29 -10.39 -19.95
C GLY A 429 -20.17 -9.10 -20.78
N ALA A 430 -19.61 -9.17 -21.99
CA ALA A 430 -19.44 -8.02 -22.85
C ALA A 430 -20.78 -7.52 -23.44
N GLY A 431 -21.06 -6.24 -23.23
CA GLY A 431 -22.19 -5.49 -23.78
C GLY A 431 -21.77 -4.06 -24.11
N GLN A 432 -22.68 -3.28 -24.73
CA GLN A 432 -22.46 -1.84 -24.89
C GLN A 432 -22.24 -1.20 -23.52
N GLY A 433 -21.11 -0.53 -23.33
CA GLY A 433 -20.82 0.13 -22.06
C GLY A 433 -20.33 -0.80 -20.95
N ALA A 434 -20.14 -2.11 -21.21
CA ALA A 434 -19.72 -3.02 -20.17
C ALA A 434 -18.33 -2.67 -19.62
N ILE A 435 -18.20 -2.76 -18.30
CA ILE A 435 -16.92 -2.67 -17.59
C ILE A 435 -16.61 -4.09 -17.10
N ILE A 436 -15.55 -4.69 -17.65
CA ILE A 436 -15.17 -6.08 -17.40
C ILE A 436 -14.06 -6.13 -16.35
N LEU A 437 -14.31 -6.79 -15.22
CA LEU A 437 -13.35 -7.02 -14.14
C LEU A 437 -12.45 -8.23 -14.45
N MET A 438 -11.14 -8.00 -14.35
CA MET A 438 -10.06 -8.98 -14.48
C MET A 438 -8.90 -8.54 -13.57
N HIS A 439 -7.87 -9.37 -13.43
CA HIS A 439 -6.69 -9.12 -12.57
C HIS A 439 -5.39 -9.38 -13.33
N ASP A 440 -4.48 -8.40 -13.42
CA ASP A 440 -3.20 -8.54 -14.12
C ASP A 440 -2.08 -9.17 -13.26
N VAL A 441 -2.39 -9.48 -12.01
CA VAL A 441 -1.55 -10.28 -11.11
C VAL A 441 -1.72 -11.79 -11.32
N HIS A 442 -2.71 -12.21 -12.10
CA HIS A 442 -3.03 -13.61 -12.36
C HIS A 442 -2.64 -14.03 -13.78
N ARG A 443 -1.67 -14.93 -13.89
CA ARG A 443 -1.10 -15.35 -15.18
C ARG A 443 -2.16 -15.88 -16.19
N PRO A 444 -3.12 -16.74 -15.80
CA PRO A 444 -4.18 -17.20 -16.69
C PRO A 444 -5.00 -16.06 -17.33
N THR A 445 -5.20 -14.95 -16.63
CA THR A 445 -5.90 -13.76 -17.14
C THR A 445 -5.12 -13.10 -18.28
N VAL A 446 -3.81 -12.97 -18.12
CA VAL A 446 -2.91 -12.44 -19.17
C VAL A 446 -2.92 -13.37 -20.38
N GLU A 447 -2.96 -14.69 -20.16
CA GLU A 447 -3.05 -15.71 -21.22
C GLU A 447 -4.42 -15.74 -21.92
N ALA A 448 -5.51 -15.37 -21.24
CA ALA A 448 -6.85 -15.27 -21.81
C ALA A 448 -7.05 -14.02 -22.68
N THR A 449 -6.32 -12.94 -22.38
CA THR A 449 -6.51 -11.62 -23.01
C THR A 449 -6.45 -11.64 -24.55
N PRO A 450 -5.52 -12.34 -25.22
CA PRO A 450 -5.53 -12.43 -26.69
C PRO A 450 -6.83 -12.98 -27.28
N GLU A 451 -7.44 -13.99 -26.65
CA GLU A 451 -8.69 -14.59 -27.11
C GLU A 451 -9.88 -13.63 -26.91
N ILE A 452 -9.91 -12.92 -25.77
CA ILE A 452 -10.90 -11.89 -25.46
C ILE A 452 -10.85 -10.81 -26.54
N LEU A 453 -9.67 -10.25 -26.79
CA LEU A 453 -9.46 -9.17 -27.76
C LEU A 453 -9.87 -9.61 -29.17
N ARG A 454 -9.42 -10.78 -29.62
CA ARG A 454 -9.78 -11.35 -30.92
C ARG A 454 -11.29 -11.52 -31.07
N THR A 455 -11.94 -12.10 -30.08
CA THR A 455 -13.38 -12.45 -30.15
C THR A 455 -14.26 -11.21 -30.08
N LEU A 456 -13.94 -10.26 -29.20
CA LEU A 456 -14.72 -9.01 -29.09
C LEU A 456 -14.51 -8.10 -30.30
N SER A 457 -13.29 -8.04 -30.86
CA SER A 457 -13.03 -7.34 -32.13
C SER A 457 -13.86 -7.91 -33.28
N ALA A 458 -13.93 -9.24 -33.40
CA ALA A 458 -14.75 -9.91 -34.42
C ALA A 458 -16.26 -9.64 -34.24
N ARG A 459 -16.69 -9.29 -33.02
CA ARG A 459 -18.07 -8.87 -32.70
C ARG A 459 -18.29 -7.36 -32.88
N GLY A 460 -17.29 -6.62 -33.36
CA GLY A 460 -17.37 -5.18 -33.63
C GLY A 460 -17.19 -4.28 -32.41
N TYR A 461 -16.66 -4.80 -31.29
CA TYR A 461 -16.39 -3.97 -30.12
C TYR A 461 -15.11 -3.14 -30.28
N THR A 462 -15.13 -1.94 -29.71
CA THR A 462 -13.99 -1.04 -29.56
C THR A 462 -13.57 -0.98 -28.09
N PHE A 463 -12.29 -1.18 -27.82
CA PHE A 463 -11.73 -1.16 -26.47
C PHE A 463 -11.37 0.26 -26.04
N VAL A 464 -11.95 0.71 -24.95
CA VAL A 464 -11.78 2.09 -24.45
C VAL A 464 -11.43 2.09 -22.96
N THR A 465 -10.92 3.21 -22.47
CA THR A 465 -10.78 3.44 -21.03
C THR A 465 -12.14 3.76 -20.39
N VAL A 466 -12.28 3.57 -19.07
CA VAL A 466 -13.57 3.77 -18.39
C VAL A 466 -14.16 5.18 -18.63
N PRO A 467 -13.42 6.30 -18.52
CA PRO A 467 -13.98 7.63 -18.75
C PRO A 467 -14.52 7.84 -20.17
N GLU A 468 -13.96 7.15 -21.15
CA GLU A 468 -14.39 7.29 -22.54
C GLU A 468 -15.75 6.63 -22.81
N LEU A 469 -16.18 5.69 -21.97
CA LEU A 469 -17.56 5.18 -22.00
C LEU A 469 -18.57 6.32 -21.77
N TYR A 470 -18.19 7.35 -21.01
CA TYR A 470 -19.06 8.48 -20.66
C TYR A 470 -18.89 9.68 -21.59
N GLY A 471 -17.81 9.73 -22.39
CA GLY A 471 -17.57 10.80 -23.35
C GLY A 471 -17.81 12.19 -22.77
N SER A 472 -18.68 12.98 -23.42
CA SER A 472 -19.05 14.33 -22.98
C SER A 472 -19.97 14.37 -21.75
N ALA A 473 -20.64 13.27 -21.39
CA ALA A 473 -21.41 13.21 -20.14
C ALA A 473 -20.49 13.28 -18.91
N GLY A 474 -19.24 12.82 -19.07
CA GLY A 474 -18.21 12.87 -18.04
C GLY A 474 -18.51 11.99 -16.82
N MET A 475 -17.54 11.95 -15.90
CA MET A 475 -17.67 11.26 -14.62
C MET A 475 -17.58 12.28 -13.48
N GLN A 476 -18.29 12.01 -12.38
CA GLN A 476 -18.42 12.91 -11.24
C GLN A 476 -17.73 12.31 -10.00
N PRO A 477 -16.94 13.11 -9.25
CA PRO A 477 -16.34 12.66 -8.00
C PRO A 477 -17.37 12.22 -6.96
N GLY A 478 -17.08 11.11 -6.27
CA GLY A 478 -17.96 10.52 -5.25
C GLY A 478 -19.17 9.78 -5.80
N THR A 479 -19.32 9.67 -7.13
CA THR A 479 -20.37 8.88 -7.78
C THR A 479 -19.86 7.47 -8.08
N ILE A 480 -20.75 6.48 -7.96
CA ILE A 480 -20.48 5.07 -8.26
C ILE A 480 -20.89 4.76 -9.70
N TYR A 481 -20.02 4.05 -10.41
CA TYR A 481 -20.17 3.70 -11.82
C TYR A 481 -19.95 2.20 -12.04
N ASP A 482 -21.01 1.49 -12.44
CA ASP A 482 -20.99 0.04 -12.68
C ASP A 482 -20.79 -0.31 -14.16
N SER A 483 -21.37 0.52 -15.04
CA SER A 483 -21.30 0.39 -16.50
C SER A 483 -21.37 1.76 -17.14
N GLY A 484 -20.93 1.86 -18.39
CA GLY A 484 -21.20 3.02 -19.24
C GLY A 484 -22.72 3.29 -19.39
N PRO A 485 -23.07 4.50 -19.86
CA PRO A 485 -24.45 4.90 -20.06
C PRO A 485 -25.15 3.98 -21.07
N THR A 486 -26.34 3.51 -20.71
CA THR A 486 -27.23 2.83 -21.65
C THR A 486 -27.68 3.82 -22.73
N PRO A 487 -27.60 3.48 -24.03
CA PRO A 487 -28.17 4.35 -25.07
C PRO A 487 -29.63 4.66 -24.78
N ALA A 488 -30.05 5.91 -24.94
CA ALA A 488 -31.46 6.25 -24.95
C ALA A 488 -32.13 5.42 -26.05
N ARG A 489 -33.17 4.67 -25.69
CA ARG A 489 -33.91 3.82 -26.62
C ARG A 489 -34.71 4.63 -27.62
#